data_AF-A0A412D9Z8-F1
#
_entry.id   AF-A0A412D9Z8-F1
#
_cell.length_a   1.000
_cell.length_b   1.000
_cell.length_c   1.000
_cell.angle_alpha   90.00
_cell.angle_beta   90.00
_cell.angle_gamma   90.00
#
_symmetry.space_group_name_H-M   'P 1'
#
loop_
_entity.id
_entity.type
_entity.pdbx_description
1 polymer ?
#
loop_
_entity_poly.entity_id
_entity_poly.type
_entity_poly.pdbx_seq_one_letter_code
_entity_poly.pdbx_strand_id
1 'polypeptide(L)' 'EAAFGLKEEYGYKDLETALIKSYMSVGVKLNHQKAVSLITMLRNKRMIVQENGRKYTFKPDFHY' A
#
# COMPACT_ATOMS: atom_id res chain seq x y z
N GLU A 1 10.52 -1.16 12.51
CA GLU A 1 9.15 -0.70 12.22
C GLU A 1 8.77 -0.87 10.74
N ALA A 2 7.46 -0.95 10.44
CA ALA A 2 6.94 -1.02 9.08
C ALA A 2 7.04 0.35 8.37
N ALA A 3 7.85 0.43 7.32
CA ALA A 3 8.08 1.64 6.50
C ALA A 3 6.88 2.03 5.58
N PHE A 4 5.77 1.29 5.67
CA PHE A 4 4.57 1.50 4.89
C PHE A 4 3.67 2.52 5.61
N GLY A 5 3.87 3.81 5.32
CA GLY A 5 3.17 4.91 5.99
C GLY A 5 3.99 6.19 6.14
N LEU A 6 5.30 6.16 5.84
CA LEU A 6 6.18 7.33 5.98
C LEU A 6 6.21 8.25 4.76
N LYS A 7 5.72 7.80 3.59
CA LYS A 7 5.66 8.62 2.38
C LYS A 7 4.22 9.08 2.16
N GLU A 8 4.04 10.39 1.97
CA GLU A 8 2.72 10.98 1.72
C GLU A 8 2.13 10.52 0.39
N GLU A 9 2.95 10.25 -0.63
CA GLU A 9 2.48 9.81 -1.95
C GLU A 9 3.31 8.66 -2.52
N TYR A 10 2.64 7.60 -2.97
CA TYR A 10 3.25 6.48 -3.69
C TYR A 10 2.72 6.39 -5.12
N GLY A 11 3.61 6.21 -6.10
CA GLY A 11 3.22 5.69 -7.41
C GLY A 11 2.85 4.20 -7.30
N TYR A 12 2.11 3.65 -8.27
CA TYR A 12 1.67 2.24 -8.21
C TYR A 12 2.82 1.24 -7.99
N LYS A 13 3.90 1.35 -8.77
CA LYS A 13 5.07 0.47 -8.65
C LYS A 13 5.85 0.69 -7.35
N ASP A 14 5.92 1.94 -6.87
CA ASP A 14 6.54 2.27 -5.59
C ASP A 14 5.74 1.70 -4.42
N LEU A 15 4.41 1.82 -4.47
CA LEU A 15 3.50 1.28 -3.47
C LEU A 15 3.65 -0.23 -3.37
N GLU A 16 3.68 -0.91 -4.53
CA GLU A 16 3.87 -2.35 -4.61
C GLU A 16 5.20 -2.77 -3.98
N THR A 17 6.29 -2.10 -4.35
CA THR A 17 7.63 -2.38 -3.83
C THR A 17 7.72 -2.12 -2.32
N ALA A 18 7.10 -1.03 -1.85
CA ALA A 18 7.03 -0.69 -0.43
C ALA A 18 6.26 -1.75 0.37
N LEU A 19 5.13 -2.22 -0.14
CA LEU A 19 4.37 -3.33 0.46
C LEU A 19 5.19 -4.61 0.52
N ILE A 20 5.84 -5.00 -0.57
CA ILE A 20 6.66 -6.21 -0.59
C ILE A 20 7.77 -6.12 0.45
N LYS A 21 8.50 -5.00 0.51
CA LYS A 21 9.57 -4.79 1.51
C LYS A 21 9.05 -4.76 2.94
N SER A 22 7.93 -4.07 3.22
CA SER A 22 7.39 -3.95 4.57
C SER A 22 6.92 -5.30 5.12
N TYR A 23 6.20 -6.07 4.29
CA TYR A 23 5.72 -7.40 4.67
C TYR A 23 6.87 -8.42 4.73
N MET A 24 7.88 -8.32 3.86
CA MET A 24 9.08 -9.14 3.97
C MET A 24 9.84 -8.88 5.28
N SER A 25 9.88 -7.64 5.76
CA SER A 25 10.52 -7.30 7.04
C SER A 25 9.83 -7.96 8.25
N VAL A 26 8.56 -8.36 8.12
CA VAL A 26 7.82 -9.11 9.15
C VAL A 26 7.76 -10.62 8.84
N GLY A 27 8.56 -11.11 7.89
CA GLY A 27 8.66 -12.53 7.52
C GLY A 27 7.62 -13.02 6.51
N VAL A 28 6.82 -12.13 5.92
CA VAL A 28 5.80 -12.48 4.92
C VAL A 28 6.36 -12.31 3.50
N LYS A 29 6.51 -13.42 2.78
CA LYS A 29 6.86 -13.39 1.34
C LYS A 29 5.64 -12.98 0.49
N LEU A 30 5.65 -11.75 0.01
CA LEU A 30 4.72 -11.27 -1.02
C LEU A 30 5.34 -11.41 -2.41
N ASN A 31 4.56 -11.93 -3.35
CA ASN A 31 4.87 -11.92 -4.78
C ASN A 31 4.02 -10.84 -5.47
N HIS A 32 4.29 -10.57 -6.76
CA HIS A 32 3.56 -9.56 -7.55
C HIS A 32 2.03 -9.73 -7.44
N GLN A 33 1.52 -10.94 -7.69
CA GLN A 33 0.09 -11.25 -7.64
C GLN A 33 -0.56 -10.92 -6.28
N LYS A 34 0.12 -11.27 -5.17
CA LYS A 34 -0.33 -10.99 -3.81
C LYS A 34 -0.26 -9.51 -3.47
N ALA A 35 0.77 -8.80 -3.95
CA ALA A 35 0.90 -7.37 -3.76
C ALA A 35 -0.24 -6.61 -4.45
N VAL A 36 -0.60 -6.98 -5.69
CA VAL A 36 -1.76 -6.40 -6.40
C VAL A 36 -3.08 -6.67 -5.65
N SER A 37 -3.27 -7.89 -5.14
CA SER A 37 -4.45 -8.21 -4.31
C SER A 37 -4.50 -7.38 -3.03
N LEU A 38 -3.36 -7.17 -2.37
CA LEU A 38 -3.26 -6.32 -1.18
C LEU A 38 -3.56 -4.86 -1.48
N ILE A 39 -3.02 -4.29 -2.57
CA ILE A 39 -3.34 -2.92 -3.01
C ILE A 39 -4.85 -2.78 -3.21
N THR A 40 -5.48 -3.75 -3.88
CA THR A 40 -6.93 -3.77 -4.09
C THR A 40 -7.69 -3.84 -2.75
N MET A 41 -7.25 -4.68 -1.82
CA MET A 41 -7.86 -4.81 -0.50
C MET A 41 -7.73 -3.52 0.33
N LEU A 42 -6.54 -2.92 0.35
CA LEU A 42 -6.27 -1.65 1.02
C LEU A 42 -7.11 -0.52 0.44
N ARG A 43 -7.31 -0.50 -0.89
CA ARG A 43 -8.18 0.45 -1.57
C ARG A 43 -9.65 0.24 -1.20
N ASN A 44 -10.12 -1.01 -1.19
CA ASN A 44 -11.49 -1.36 -0.79
C ASN A 44 -11.77 -0.97 0.67
N LYS A 45 -10.79 -1.15 1.55
CA LYS A 45 -10.86 -0.73 2.96
C LYS A 45 -10.60 0.78 3.15
N ARG A 46 -10.44 1.56 2.07
CA ARG A 46 -10.09 2.98 2.07
C ARG A 46 -8.82 3.32 2.88
N MET A 47 -7.96 2.35 3.13
CA MET A 47 -6.66 2.56 3.77
C MET A 47 -5.66 3.25 2.83
N ILE A 48 -5.80 3.01 1.53
CA ILE A 48 -5.13 3.80 0.50
C ILE A 48 -6.19 4.47 -0.38
N VAL A 49 -5.96 5.74 -0.69
CA VAL A 49 -6.81 6.53 -1.57
C VAL A 49 -6.01 6.89 -2.82
N GLN A 50 -6.64 6.71 -3.98
CA GLN A 50 -6.05 7.11 -5.24
C GLN A 50 -6.55 8.53 -5.57
N GLU A 51 -5.75 9.56 -5.28
CA GLU A 51 -6.07 10.94 -5.65
C GLU A 51 -5.64 11.21 -7.10
N ASN A 52 -6.56 11.70 -7.93
CA ASN A 52 -6.36 12.03 -9.35
C ASN A 52 -5.81 10.90 -10.24
N GLY A 53 -6.05 9.64 -9.87
CA GLY A 53 -5.79 8.48 -10.74
C GLY A 53 -4.31 8.07 -10.87
N ARG A 54 -3.35 8.85 -10.35
CA ARG A 54 -1.91 8.57 -10.55
C ARG A 54 -1.13 8.27 -9.27
N LYS A 55 -1.62 8.75 -8.13
CA LYS A 55 -0.90 8.65 -6.86
C LYS A 55 -1.78 8.01 -5.79
N TYR A 56 -1.15 7.23 -4.92
CA TYR A 56 -1.76 6.55 -3.80
C TYR A 56 -1.28 7.18 -2.50
N THR A 57 -2.23 7.60 -1.68
CA THR A 57 -2.02 8.22 -0.37
C THR A 57 -2.47 7.25 0.70
N PHE A 58 -1.67 7.03 1.75
CA PHE A 58 -2.08 6.21 2.89
C PHE A 58 -2.97 7.06 3.81
N LYS A 59 -4.25 6.67 3.97
CA LYS A 59 -5.25 7.34 4.80
C LYS A 59 -5.84 6.32 5.78
N PRO A 60 -5.12 6.00 6.87
CA PRO A 60 -5.59 5.00 7.85
C PRO A 60 -6.83 5.46 8.62
N ASP A 61 -7.03 6.78 8.75
CA ASP A 61 -8.13 7.44 9.47
C ASP A 61 -9.44 7.60 8.67
N PHE A 62 -9.58 6.96 7.50
CA PHE A 62 -10.83 7.06 6.75
C PHE A 62 -11.94 6.23 7.40
N HIS A 63 -12.58 6.81 8.42
CA HIS A 63 -13.75 6.25 9.12
C HIS A 63 -15.06 6.62 8.38
N TYR A 64 -16.04 5.71 8.40
CA TYR A 64 -17.38 5.91 7.85
C TYR A 64 -18.34 6.36 8.96
#